data_AF-A0A662AJZ9-F1
#
_entry.id   AF-A0A662AJZ9-F1
#
_cell.length_a   1.000
_cell.length_b   1.000
_cell.length_c   1.000
_cell.angle_alpha   90.00
_cell.angle_beta   90.00
_cell.angle_gamma   90.00
#
_symmetry.space_group_name_H-M   'P 1'
#
loop_
_entity.id
_entity.type
_entity.pdbx_description
1 polymer ?
#
loop_
_entity_poly.entity_id
_entity_poly.type
_entity_poly.pdbx_seq_one_letter_code
_entity_poly.pdbx_strand_id
1 'polypeptide(L)'
;MKVEKKKYPEGHFVGMYIALGVAVFTALGLYFGSTFEKSNYITIGPVIGVLFGVIVGRSIESKYKQEGRIRCLTDKEKNRKKILVLIGVLLLFLGFILFFSFLG
;
A
#
# COMPACT_ATOMS: atom_id res chain seq x y z
N MET A 1 -6.45 -22.78 30.01
CA MET A 1 -6.14 -21.38 29.66
C MET A 1 -6.63 -21.14 28.23
N LYS A 2 -7.69 -20.35 28.00
CA LYS A 2 -8.13 -20.00 26.63
C LYS A 2 -7.13 -18.97 26.09
N VAL A 3 -6.26 -19.36 25.17
CA VAL A 3 -5.37 -18.43 24.47
C VAL A 3 -6.26 -17.50 23.65
N GLU A 4 -6.44 -16.25 24.08
CA GLU A 4 -7.13 -15.24 23.28
C GLU A 4 -6.39 -15.08 21.94
N LYS A 5 -7.04 -15.49 20.86
CA LYS A 5 -6.50 -15.32 19.51
C LYS A 5 -6.47 -13.83 19.20
N LYS A 6 -5.28 -13.28 18.95
CA LYS A 6 -5.05 -11.88 18.58
C LYS A 6 -5.96 -11.48 17.41
N LYS A 7 -6.71 -10.39 17.58
CA LYS A 7 -7.55 -9.78 16.54
C LYS A 7 -6.82 -8.66 15.82
N TYR A 8 -7.00 -8.57 14.51
CA TYR A 8 -6.41 -7.57 13.63
C TYR A 8 -7.47 -6.61 13.09
N PRO A 9 -7.17 -5.31 12.95
CA PRO A 9 -8.09 -4.36 12.33
C PRO A 9 -8.25 -4.64 10.84
N GLU A 10 -9.42 -4.31 10.30
CA GLU A 10 -9.70 -4.39 8.87
C GLU A 10 -8.70 -3.56 8.03
N GLY A 11 -8.23 -4.18 6.95
CA GLY A 11 -7.22 -3.68 6.04
C GLY A 11 -5.78 -3.80 6.55
N HIS A 12 -5.53 -4.45 7.68
CA HIS A 12 -4.18 -4.64 8.21
C HIS A 12 -3.29 -5.43 7.24
N PHE A 13 -3.76 -6.60 6.81
CA PHE A 13 -2.99 -7.46 5.91
C PHE A 13 -2.92 -6.85 4.50
N VAL A 14 -4.03 -6.31 4.00
CA VAL A 14 -4.04 -5.59 2.72
C VAL A 14 -2.99 -4.46 2.69
N GLY A 15 -2.99 -3.60 3.71
CA GLY A 15 -2.00 -2.50 3.79
C GLY A 15 -0.56 -3.00 3.87
N MET A 16 -0.31 -4.05 4.65
CA MET A 16 1.02 -4.66 4.78
C MET A 16 1.53 -5.23 3.45
N TYR A 17 0.70 -6.00 2.74
CA TYR A 17 1.10 -6.61 1.48
C TYR A 17 1.20 -5.60 0.34
N ILE A 18 0.43 -4.50 0.36
CA ILE A 18 0.64 -3.36 -0.53
C ILE A 18 2.01 -2.74 -0.29
N ALA A 19 2.37 -2.44 0.96
CA ALA A 19 3.67 -1.85 1.28
C ALA A 19 4.83 -2.75 0.86
N LEU A 20 4.74 -4.06 1.13
CA LEU A 20 5.72 -5.05 0.70
C LEU A 20 5.81 -5.15 -0.83
N GLY A 21 4.66 -5.22 -1.51
CA GLY A 21 4.59 -5.29 -2.96
C GLY A 21 5.22 -4.06 -3.60
N VAL A 22 4.84 -2.85 -3.17
CA VAL A 22 5.43 -1.61 -3.68
C VAL A 22 6.93 -1.60 -3.44
N ALA A 23 7.42 -1.92 -2.25
CA ALA A 23 8.86 -1.92 -1.97
C ALA A 23 9.64 -2.87 -2.89
N VAL A 24 9.20 -4.12 -3.01
CA VAL A 24 9.87 -5.14 -3.83
C VAL A 24 9.81 -4.79 -5.32
N PHE A 25 8.62 -4.49 -5.84
CA PHE A 25 8.46 -4.23 -7.28
C PHE A 25 9.03 -2.89 -7.71
N THR A 26 9.12 -1.89 -6.82
CA THR A 26 9.84 -0.64 -7.10
C THR A 26 11.34 -0.91 -7.20
N ALA A 27 11.93 -1.65 -6.26
CA ALA A 27 13.34 -2.01 -6.31
C ALA A 27 13.68 -2.81 -7.59
N LEU A 28 12.83 -3.76 -7.96
CA LEU A 28 12.97 -4.50 -9.22
C LEU A 28 12.80 -3.59 -10.45
N GLY A 29 11.82 -2.68 -10.44
CA GLY A 29 11.59 -1.73 -11.53
C GLY A 29 12.78 -0.81 -11.76
N LEU A 30 13.44 -0.35 -10.69
CA LEU A 30 14.67 0.43 -10.76
C LEU A 30 15.84 -0.40 -11.34
N TYR A 31 16.02 -1.63 -10.85
CA TYR A 31 17.08 -2.53 -11.31
C TYR A 31 16.94 -2.89 -12.80
N PHE A 32 15.73 -3.20 -13.25
CA PHE A 32 15.48 -3.49 -14.66
C PHE A 32 15.47 -2.23 -15.53
N GLY A 33 14.98 -1.11 -15.00
CA GLY A 33 15.00 0.18 -15.69
C GLY A 33 16.41 0.66 -16.02
N SER A 34 17.37 0.46 -15.12
CA SER A 34 18.79 0.79 -15.36
C SER A 34 19.48 -0.19 -16.31
N THR A 35 19.09 -1.48 -16.27
CA THR A 35 19.73 -2.53 -17.09
C THR A 35 19.25 -2.51 -18.55
N PHE A 36 17.98 -2.17 -18.79
CA PHE A 36 17.34 -2.27 -20.11
C PHE A 36 17.14 -0.92 -20.83
N GLU A 37 17.72 0.18 -20.31
CA GLU A 37 17.59 1.56 -20.82
C GLU A 37 16.14 2.00 -21.11
N LYS A 38 15.17 1.39 -20.41
CA LYS A 38 13.74 1.62 -20.59
C LYS A 38 13.22 2.30 -19.34
N SER A 39 13.13 3.63 -19.39
CA SER A 39 12.64 4.49 -18.31
C SER A 39 11.24 4.10 -17.80
N ASN A 40 10.41 3.49 -18.65
CA ASN A 40 9.04 3.09 -18.32
C ASN A 40 8.93 2.04 -17.21
N TYR A 41 9.98 1.24 -16.93
CA TYR A 41 9.92 0.20 -15.90
C TYR A 41 9.91 0.77 -14.46
N ILE A 42 10.43 1.99 -14.29
CA ILE A 42 10.45 2.68 -12.99
C ILE A 42 9.02 2.98 -12.52
N THR A 43 8.15 3.36 -13.46
CA THR A 43 6.75 3.73 -13.18
C THR A 43 5.84 2.49 -13.01
N ILE A 44 6.17 1.39 -13.68
CA ILE A 44 5.36 0.16 -13.67
C ILE A 44 5.50 -0.62 -12.35
N GLY A 45 6.69 -0.61 -11.74
CA GLY A 45 6.99 -1.34 -10.50
C GLY A 45 5.99 -1.09 -9.37
N PRO A 46 5.80 0.17 -8.91
CA PRO A 46 4.84 0.49 -7.86
C PRO A 46 3.41 0.03 -8.16
N VAL A 47 2.95 0.16 -9.41
CA VAL A 47 1.59 -0.22 -9.83
C VAL A 47 1.38 -1.73 -9.68
N ILE A 48 2.33 -2.53 -10.18
CA ILE A 48 2.31 -3.98 -10.02
C ILE A 48 2.35 -4.36 -8.53
N GLY A 49 3.20 -3.68 -7.75
CA GLY A 49 3.32 -3.89 -6.32
C GLY A 49 2.01 -3.67 -5.56
N VAL A 50 1.26 -2.62 -5.88
CA VAL A 50 -0.07 -2.37 -5.30
C VAL A 50 -1.04 -3.49 -5.67
N LEU A 51 -1.12 -3.86 -6.96
CA LEU A 51 -2.06 -4.89 -7.42
C LEU A 51 -1.78 -6.24 -6.75
N PHE A 52 -0.52 -6.66 -6.73
CA PHE A 52 -0.08 -7.86 -6.03
C PHE A 52 -0.45 -7.81 -4.54
N GLY A 53 -0.13 -6.69 -3.89
CA GLY A 53 -0.39 -6.51 -2.47
C GLY A 53 -1.87 -6.56 -2.10
N VAL A 54 -2.74 -5.99 -2.94
CA VAL A 54 -4.20 -6.07 -2.77
C VAL A 54 -4.69 -7.51 -2.87
N ILE A 55 -4.27 -8.24 -3.90
CA ILE A 55 -4.72 -9.63 -4.15
C ILE A 55 -4.30 -10.54 -3.00
N VAL A 56 -3.00 -10.54 -2.67
CA VAL A 56 -2.45 -11.42 -1.62
C VAL A 56 -2.99 -11.02 -0.26
N GLY A 57 -3.00 -9.72 0.04
CA GLY A 57 -3.50 -9.19 1.31
C GLY A 57 -4.97 -9.52 1.54
N ARG A 58 -5.84 -9.40 0.51
CA ARG A 58 -7.26 -9.78 0.62
C ARG A 58 -7.44 -11.27 0.85
N SER A 59 -6.67 -12.11 0.16
CA SER A 59 -6.74 -13.57 0.33
C SER A 59 -6.42 -13.99 1.76
N ILE A 60 -5.36 -13.41 2.33
CA ILE A 60 -4.96 -13.68 3.73
C ILE A 60 -5.98 -13.10 4.71
N GLU A 61 -6.43 -11.86 4.49
CA GLU A 61 -7.42 -11.23 5.37
C GLU A 61 -8.74 -11.99 5.38
N SER A 62 -9.17 -12.55 4.24
CA SER A 62 -10.34 -13.41 4.14
C SER A 62 -10.21 -14.68 5.01
N LYS A 63 -9.04 -15.32 5.00
CA LYS A 63 -8.77 -16.48 5.87
C LYS A 63 -8.89 -16.10 7.35
N TYR A 64 -8.26 -15.00 7.76
CA TYR A 64 -8.34 -14.51 9.14
C TYR A 64 -9.74 -14.05 9.53
N LYS A 65 -10.53 -13.55 8.58
CA LYS A 65 -11.93 -13.16 8.79
C LYS A 65 -12.80 -14.38 9.07
N GLN A 66 -12.62 -15.47 8.32
CA GLN A 66 -13.30 -16.75 8.57
C GLN A 66 -12.96 -17.33 9.95
N GLU A 67 -11.75 -17.09 10.44
CA GLU A 67 -11.32 -17.49 11.80
C GLU A 67 -11.82 -16.55 12.93
N GLY A 68 -12.60 -15.52 12.60
CA GLY A 68 -13.07 -14.53 13.58
C GLY A 68 -11.97 -13.62 14.15
N ARG A 69 -10.82 -13.54 13.48
CA ARG A 69 -9.65 -12.75 13.90
C ARG A 69 -9.59 -11.36 13.28
N ILE A 70 -10.56 -10.96 12.45
CA ILE A 70 -10.67 -9.60 11.93
C ILE A 70 -11.72 -8.84 12.72
N ARG A 71 -11.37 -7.65 13.21
CA ARG A 71 -12.30 -6.71 13.85
C ARG A 71 -12.53 -5.49 12.97
N CYS A 72 -13.70 -4.88 13.12
CA CYS A 72 -13.99 -3.58 12.52
C CYS A 72 -13.03 -2.50 13.04
N LEU A 73 -12.81 -1.49 12.21
CA LEU A 73 -12.07 -0.28 12.59
C LEU A 73 -12.89 0.53 13.60
N THR A 74 -12.20 1.08 14.59
CA THR A 74 -12.77 2.08 15.49
C THR A 74 -12.91 3.43 14.77
N ASP A 75 -13.77 4.32 15.26
CA ASP A 75 -13.95 5.65 14.65
C ASP A 75 -12.66 6.47 14.64
N LYS A 76 -11.83 6.33 15.69
CA LYS A 76 -10.50 6.95 15.77
C LYS A 76 -9.58 6.45 14.65
N GLU A 77 -9.54 5.14 14.41
CA GLU A 77 -8.73 4.55 13.32
C GLU A 77 -9.24 4.96 11.94
N LYS A 78 -10.56 5.01 11.76
CA LYS A 78 -11.19 5.46 10.50
C LYS A 78 -10.85 6.91 10.20
N ASN A 79 -10.95 7.80 11.19
CA ASN A 79 -10.60 9.20 11.05
C ASN A 79 -9.11 9.39 10.80
N ARG A 80 -8.24 8.64 11.50
CA ARG A 80 -6.79 8.68 11.25
C ARG A 80 -6.45 8.24 9.83
N LYS A 81 -7.07 7.18 9.31
CA LYS A 81 -6.89 6.74 7.91
C LYS A 81 -7.32 7.85 6.93
N LYS A 82 -8.47 8.49 7.16
CA LYS A 82 -8.92 9.61 6.31
C LYS A 82 -7.94 10.77 6.29
N ILE A 83 -7.46 11.20 7.48
CA ILE A 83 -6.49 12.30 7.60
C ILE A 83 -5.18 11.94 6.89
N LEU A 84 -4.67 10.73 7.07
CA LEU A 84 -3.46 10.27 6.39
C LEU A 84 -3.60 10.24 4.86
N VAL A 85 -4.74 9.77 4.35
CA VAL A 85 -5.03 9.80 2.90
C VAL A 85 -5.08 11.23 2.39
N LEU A 86 -5.73 12.14 3.12
CA LEU A 86 -5.85 13.54 2.74
C LEU A 86 -4.48 14.24 2.72
N ILE A 87 -3.64 14.00 3.74
CA ILE A 87 -2.25 14.49 3.76
C ILE A 87 -1.45 13.93 2.58
N GLY A 88 -1.56 12.63 2.30
CA GLY A 88 -0.87 11.99 1.18
C GLY A 88 -1.25 12.58 -0.18
N VAL A 89 -2.55 12.81 -0.40
CA VAL A 89 -3.06 13.45 -1.63
C VAL A 89 -2.56 14.89 -1.73
N LEU A 90 -2.60 15.66 -0.63
CA LEU A 90 -2.11 17.04 -0.61
C LEU A 90 -0.61 17.12 -0.96
N LEU A 91 0.21 16.23 -0.40
CA LEU A 91 1.63 16.12 -0.72
C LEU A 91 1.87 15.76 -2.18
N LEU A 92 1.06 14.87 -2.76
CA LEU A 92 1.14 14.50 -4.17
C LEU A 92 0.83 15.70 -5.07
N PHE A 93 -0.23 16.46 -4.77
CA PHE A 93 -0.56 17.69 -5.50
C PHE A 93 0.54 18.75 -5.39
N LEU A 94 1.11 18.94 -4.19
CA LEU A 94 2.20 19.89 -3.99
C LEU A 94 3.44 19.49 -4.81
N GLY A 95 3.81 18.20 -4.79
CA GLY A 95 4.91 17.68 -5.62
C GLY A 95 4.66 17.85 -7.11
N PHE A 96 3.42 17.65 -7.56
CA PHE A 96 3.01 17.86 -8.94
C PHE A 96 3.16 19.34 -9.36
N ILE A 97 2.66 20.28 -8.54
CA ILE A 97 2.77 21.73 -8.82
C ILE A 97 4.25 22.16 -8.89
N LEU A 98 5.07 21.71 -7.93
CA LEU A 98 6.50 22.01 -7.92
C LEU A 98 7.22 21.45 -9.15
N PHE A 99 6.91 20.22 -9.55
CA PHE A 99 7.47 19.60 -10.75
C PHE A 99 7.16 20.42 -12.01
N PHE A 100 5.92 20.85 -12.21
CA PHE A 100 5.53 21.68 -13.37
C PHE A 100 6.10 23.09 -13.31
N SER A 101 6.24 23.68 -12.12
CA SER A 101 6.85 25.01 -11.97
C SER A 101 8.36 25.03 -12.25
N PHE A 102 9.03 23.88 -12.17
CA PHE A 102 10.45 23.75 -12.47
C PHE A 102 10.72 23.32 -13.92
N LEU A 103 9.70 22.78 -14.60
CA LEU A 103 9.78 22.29 -15.98
C LEU A 103 9.30 23.33 -17.01
N GLY A 104 8.53 24.34 -16.58
CA GLY A 104 8.11 25.50 -17.39
C GLY A 104 9.01 26.69 -17.17
#